data_AF-A0A2E2Y1Q6-F1
#
_entry.id   AF-A0A2E2Y1Q6-F1
#
_cell.length_a   1.000
_cell.length_b   1.000
_cell.length_c   1.000
_cell.angle_alpha   90.00
_cell.angle_beta   90.00
_cell.angle_gamma   90.00
#
_symmetry.space_group_name_H-M   'P 1'
#
loop_
_entity.id
_entity.type
_entity.pdbx_description
1 polymer ?
#
loop_
_entity_poly.entity_id
_entity_poly.type
_entity_poly.pdbx_seq_one_letter_code
_entity_poly.pdbx_strand_id
1 'polypeptide(L)'
;MTINLHLPADAQVTINGHITRQTGTHRHYTSKIPAGSTASDFTIEAEIMRAGQQIRQTRTLSLGPGQTSSLTMDLLDKGSTTTSLTLEVPPEARVTLQGQETSMQGEIRLFRTHSLSPGQTWKGYTVEVQHQKDGKTLSSRVTIDLVGGQAHRLIIPVRPPSIVQNR
;
A
#
# COMPACT_ATOMS: atom_id res chain seq x y z
N MET A 1 33.07 -12.05 2.79
CA MET A 1 32.17 -10.92 3.05
C MET A 1 30.96 -11.44 3.82
N THR A 2 30.26 -10.51 4.46
CA THR A 2 29.09 -10.77 5.28
C THR A 2 28.01 -9.74 4.97
N ILE A 3 26.75 -10.19 4.83
CA ILE A 3 25.57 -9.34 4.74
C ILE A 3 24.65 -9.68 5.92
N ASN A 4 24.41 -8.70 6.78
CA ASN A 4 23.37 -8.73 7.80
C ASN A 4 22.12 -8.04 7.24
N LEU A 5 21.00 -8.74 7.21
CA LEU A 5 19.76 -8.27 6.62
C LEU A 5 18.68 -8.17 7.70
N HIS A 6 18.03 -7.01 7.80
CA HIS A 6 16.84 -6.81 8.61
C HIS A 6 15.63 -6.55 7.71
N LEU A 7 14.59 -7.38 7.82
CA LEU A 7 13.40 -7.35 6.96
C LEU A 7 12.25 -8.16 7.60
N PRO A 8 11.01 -8.14 7.06
CA PRO A 8 9.93 -8.98 7.58
C PRO A 8 10.27 -10.47 7.59
N ALA A 9 9.80 -11.18 8.62
CA ALA A 9 10.13 -12.58 8.85
C ALA A 9 9.69 -13.53 7.71
N ASP A 10 8.62 -13.16 7.02
CA ASP A 10 7.98 -13.92 5.95
C ASP A 10 8.42 -13.49 4.54
N ALA A 11 9.37 -12.55 4.43
CA ALA A 11 9.90 -12.15 3.14
C ALA A 11 10.66 -13.30 2.45
N GLN A 12 10.36 -13.55 1.18
CA GLN A 12 11.21 -14.34 0.31
C GLN A 12 12.38 -13.47 -0.15
N VAL A 13 13.61 -13.97 -0.03
CA VAL A 13 14.81 -13.22 -0.42
C VAL A 13 15.57 -13.99 -1.48
N THR A 14 15.98 -13.31 -2.54
CA THR A 14 16.99 -13.79 -3.48
C THR A 14 18.27 -12.96 -3.37
N ILE A 15 19.42 -13.61 -3.56
CA ILE A 15 20.72 -12.94 -3.67
C ILE A 15 21.35 -13.41 -4.98
N ASN A 16 21.67 -12.48 -5.87
CA ASN A 16 22.16 -12.74 -7.22
C ASN A 16 21.25 -13.71 -8.00
N GLY A 17 19.94 -13.55 -7.84
CA GLY A 17 18.92 -14.40 -8.47
C GLY A 17 18.67 -15.74 -7.79
N HIS A 18 19.46 -16.12 -6.76
CA HIS A 18 19.27 -17.38 -6.04
C HIS A 18 18.39 -17.21 -4.80
N ILE A 19 17.32 -18.01 -4.69
CA ILE A 19 16.44 -18.03 -3.51
C ILE A 19 17.22 -18.49 -2.28
N THR A 20 17.08 -17.74 -1.21
CA THR A 20 17.65 -18.05 0.10
C THR A 20 16.66 -18.80 0.97
N ARG A 21 17.16 -19.53 1.98
CA ARG A 21 16.33 -20.37 2.86
C ARG A 21 16.14 -19.82 4.28
N GLN A 22 16.92 -18.81 4.67
CA GLN A 22 16.78 -18.22 6.00
C GLN A 22 15.47 -17.44 6.09
N THR A 23 14.79 -17.57 7.24
CA THR A 23 13.57 -16.85 7.61
C THR A 23 13.85 -16.02 8.87
N GLY A 24 12.85 -15.28 9.35
CA GLY A 24 13.00 -14.42 10.53
C GLY A 24 13.43 -12.99 10.18
N THR A 25 13.35 -12.11 11.18
CA THR A 25 13.54 -10.66 10.95
C THR A 25 14.99 -10.27 10.73
N HIS A 26 15.92 -11.03 11.28
CA HIS A 26 17.36 -10.85 11.12
C HIS A 26 17.93 -12.05 10.39
N ARG A 27 18.59 -11.82 9.26
CA ARG A 27 19.19 -12.87 8.41
C ARG A 27 20.65 -12.54 8.14
N HIS A 28 21.47 -13.57 7.97
CA HIS A 28 22.91 -13.43 7.86
C HIS A 28 23.44 -14.33 6.75
N TYR A 29 24.08 -13.70 5.77
CA TYR A 29 24.62 -14.36 4.59
C TYR A 29 26.12 -14.09 4.45
N THR A 30 26.88 -15.13 4.16
CA THR A 30 28.33 -15.02 3.93
C THR A 30 28.68 -15.54 2.56
N SER A 31 29.59 -14.84 1.88
CA SER A 31 30.18 -15.30 0.63
C SER A 31 31.71 -15.14 0.65
N LYS A 32 32.42 -16.01 -0.05
CA LYS A 32 33.87 -15.95 -0.17
C LYS A 32 34.24 -15.02 -1.32
N ILE A 33 35.04 -13.99 -1.01
CA ILE A 33 35.72 -13.15 -2.00
C ILE A 33 37.22 -13.31 -1.68
N PRO A 34 38.05 -13.79 -2.64
CA PRO A 34 39.46 -13.99 -2.40
C PRO A 34 40.17 -12.71 -1.95
N ALA A 35 41.17 -12.84 -1.08
CA ALA A 35 41.99 -11.70 -0.69
C ALA A 35 42.72 -11.13 -1.92
N GLY A 36 42.75 -9.80 -2.03
CA GLY A 36 43.34 -9.11 -3.18
C GLY A 36 42.43 -8.98 -4.41
N SER A 37 41.21 -9.54 -4.38
CA SER A 37 40.20 -9.30 -5.43
C SER A 37 39.53 -7.93 -5.30
N THR A 38 38.97 -7.45 -6.40
CA THR A 38 38.11 -6.26 -6.42
C THR A 38 36.78 -6.51 -5.70
N ALA A 39 36.08 -5.44 -5.35
CA ALA A 39 34.71 -5.55 -4.85
C ALA A 39 33.80 -6.23 -5.88
N SER A 40 32.81 -6.97 -5.38
CA SER A 40 31.78 -7.63 -6.18
C SER A 40 30.41 -7.08 -5.82
N ASP A 41 29.52 -6.99 -6.80
CA ASP A 41 28.16 -6.52 -6.60
C ASP A 41 27.24 -7.68 -6.22
N PHE A 42 26.42 -7.43 -5.20
CA PHE A 42 25.42 -8.36 -4.69
C PHE A 42 24.05 -7.72 -4.82
N THR A 43 23.23 -8.26 -5.73
CA THR A 43 21.84 -7.84 -5.91
C THR A 43 20.95 -8.66 -4.99
N ILE A 44 20.32 -7.99 -4.04
CA ILE A 44 19.41 -8.56 -3.06
C ILE A 44 18.01 -8.13 -3.46
N GLU A 45 17.14 -9.10 -3.74
CA GLU A 45 15.72 -8.87 -3.93
C GLU A 45 14.96 -9.48 -2.78
N ALA A 46 13.99 -8.75 -2.24
CA ALA A 46 13.08 -9.28 -1.26
C ALA A 46 11.64 -9.04 -1.67
N GLU A 47 10.77 -9.97 -1.30
CA GLU A 47 9.37 -9.97 -1.67
C GLU A 47 8.48 -10.46 -0.53
N ILE A 48 7.31 -9.83 -0.38
CA ILE A 48 6.22 -10.30 0.50
C ILE A 48 4.88 -10.22 -0.20
N MET A 49 3.95 -11.08 0.19
CA MET A 49 2.54 -10.95 -0.18
C MET A 49 1.77 -10.27 0.96
N ARG A 50 1.06 -9.17 0.66
CA ARG A 50 0.23 -8.43 1.61
C ARG A 50 -1.10 -8.08 0.96
N ALA A 51 -2.20 -8.51 1.58
CA ALA A 51 -3.57 -8.27 1.07
C ALA A 51 -3.75 -8.63 -0.43
N GLY A 52 -3.11 -9.71 -0.89
CA GLY A 52 -3.15 -10.15 -2.29
C GLY A 52 -2.20 -9.42 -3.24
N GLN A 53 -1.41 -8.46 -2.76
CA GLN A 53 -0.41 -7.74 -3.54
C GLN A 53 1.01 -8.21 -3.23
N GLN A 54 1.80 -8.43 -4.27
CA GLN A 54 3.24 -8.69 -4.17
C GLN A 54 3.98 -7.35 -4.02
N ILE A 55 4.72 -7.20 -2.93
CA ILE A 55 5.60 -6.07 -2.67
C ILE A 55 7.03 -6.55 -2.86
N ARG A 56 7.79 -5.90 -3.74
CA ARG A 56 9.20 -6.23 -4.06
C ARG A 56 10.09 -5.03 -3.77
N GLN A 57 11.26 -5.28 -3.19
CA GLN A 57 12.34 -4.30 -3.06
C GLN A 57 13.67 -4.91 -3.53
N THR A 58 14.42 -4.15 -4.33
CA THR A 58 15.75 -4.55 -4.83
C THR A 58 16.82 -3.59 -4.34
N ARG A 59 17.95 -4.12 -3.89
CA ARG A 59 19.13 -3.35 -3.46
C ARG A 59 20.41 -4.01 -3.97
N THR A 60 21.37 -3.20 -4.38
CA THR A 60 22.70 -3.68 -4.80
C THR A 60 23.73 -3.17 -3.81
N LEU A 61 24.58 -4.07 -3.32
CA LEU A 61 25.71 -3.76 -2.44
C LEU A 61 27.02 -4.11 -3.15
N SER A 62 27.98 -3.20 -3.20
CA SER A 62 29.34 -3.49 -3.66
C SER A 62 30.21 -3.82 -2.45
N LEU A 63 30.70 -5.07 -2.36
CA LEU A 63 31.42 -5.59 -1.18
C LEU A 63 32.77 -6.18 -1.56
N GLY A 64 33.81 -5.77 -0.83
CA GLY A 64 35.17 -6.30 -0.96
C GLY A 64 35.48 -7.51 -0.08
N PRO A 65 36.71 -8.06 -0.18
CA PRO A 65 37.19 -9.15 0.67
C PRO A 65 37.05 -8.82 2.17
N GLY A 66 36.50 -9.75 2.95
CA GLY A 66 36.32 -9.57 4.40
C GLY A 66 35.27 -8.54 4.85
N GLN A 67 34.70 -7.75 3.94
CA GLN A 67 33.77 -6.68 4.31
C GLN A 67 32.46 -7.22 4.89
N THR A 68 31.94 -6.52 5.90
CA THR A 68 30.60 -6.75 6.46
C THR A 68 29.71 -5.55 6.12
N SER A 69 28.48 -5.81 5.72
CA SER A 69 27.46 -4.78 5.48
C SER A 69 26.16 -5.13 6.16
N SER A 70 25.45 -4.11 6.66
CA SER A 70 24.13 -4.25 7.26
C SER A 70 23.12 -3.49 6.41
N LEU A 71 22.05 -4.17 6.02
CA LEU A 71 20.99 -3.62 5.18
C LEU A 71 19.64 -3.86 5.85
N THR A 72 18.86 -2.79 6.00
CA THR A 72 17.44 -2.91 6.38
C THR A 72 16.57 -2.72 5.14
N MET A 73 15.62 -3.62 4.93
CA MET A 73 14.62 -3.54 3.86
C MET A 73 13.23 -3.54 4.47
N ASP A 74 12.68 -2.32 4.59
CA ASP A 74 11.31 -2.10 5.06
C ASP A 74 10.31 -2.34 3.93
N LEU A 75 10.10 -3.63 3.62
CA LEU A 75 9.05 -4.07 2.69
C LEU A 75 7.63 -3.73 3.18
N LEU A 76 7.50 -3.34 4.45
CA LEU A 76 6.25 -2.89 5.04
C LEU A 76 5.96 -1.41 4.79
N ASP A 77 6.96 -0.60 4.38
CA ASP A 77 6.80 0.87 4.44
C ASP A 77 7.37 1.70 3.28
N LYS A 78 8.20 1.17 2.36
CA LYS A 78 8.74 2.02 1.28
C LYS A 78 8.69 1.36 -0.10
N GLY A 79 7.56 1.55 -0.76
CA GLY A 79 7.39 1.27 -2.19
C GLY A 79 5.93 1.31 -2.65
N SER A 80 5.00 0.98 -1.75
CA SER A 80 3.58 1.24 -1.99
C SER A 80 3.19 2.53 -1.31
N THR A 81 3.19 3.63 -2.06
CA THR A 81 2.54 4.84 -1.57
C THR A 81 1.07 4.52 -1.34
N THR A 82 0.65 4.53 -0.09
CA THR A 82 -0.73 4.24 0.25
C THR A 82 -1.59 5.41 -0.19
N THR A 83 -2.52 5.19 -1.10
CA THR A 83 -3.59 6.14 -1.34
C THR A 83 -4.59 6.00 -0.21
N SER A 84 -4.96 7.12 0.40
CA SER A 84 -5.99 7.13 1.44
C SER A 84 -7.17 8.01 1.04
N LEU A 85 -8.37 7.56 1.42
CA LEU A 85 -9.62 8.31 1.31
C LEU A 85 -10.26 8.34 2.69
N THR A 86 -10.30 9.53 3.29
CA THR A 86 -11.04 9.81 4.51
C THR A 86 -12.40 10.37 4.14
N LEU A 87 -13.47 9.76 4.60
CA LEU A 87 -14.84 10.24 4.44
C LEU A 87 -15.38 10.72 5.78
N GLU A 88 -16.00 11.89 5.78
CA GLU A 88 -16.84 12.40 6.85
C GLU A 88 -18.30 12.35 6.38
N VAL A 89 -19.07 11.46 6.99
CA VAL A 89 -20.45 11.09 6.62
C VAL A 89 -21.27 10.82 7.88
N PRO A 90 -22.61 10.78 7.83
CA PRO A 90 -23.40 10.37 9.00
C PRO A 90 -22.96 8.98 9.53
N PRO A 91 -22.94 8.76 10.86
CA PRO A 91 -22.42 7.53 11.46
C PRO A 91 -23.03 6.24 10.91
N GLU A 92 -24.33 6.24 10.66
CA GLU A 92 -25.10 5.08 10.19
C GLU A 92 -25.33 5.08 8.67
N ALA A 93 -24.67 5.99 7.93
CA ALA A 93 -24.82 6.02 6.48
C ALA A 93 -24.25 4.75 5.84
N ARG A 94 -24.95 4.21 4.83
CA ARG A 94 -24.41 3.22 3.91
C ARG A 94 -23.49 3.93 2.91
N VAL A 95 -22.26 3.47 2.79
CA VAL A 95 -21.26 4.03 1.86
C VAL A 95 -20.90 2.98 0.83
N THR A 96 -21.01 3.37 -0.44
CA THR A 96 -20.63 2.56 -1.61
C THR A 96 -19.51 3.25 -2.36
N LEU A 97 -18.40 2.53 -2.57
CA LEU A 97 -17.23 3.01 -3.30
C LEU A 97 -17.10 2.24 -4.61
N GLN A 98 -17.14 2.94 -5.76
CA GLN A 98 -17.10 2.30 -7.09
C GLN A 98 -18.12 1.15 -7.24
N GLY A 99 -19.33 1.34 -6.71
CA GLY A 99 -20.39 0.32 -6.75
C GLY A 99 -20.24 -0.82 -5.73
N GLN A 100 -19.19 -0.82 -4.90
CA GLN A 100 -18.99 -1.80 -3.83
C GLN A 100 -19.38 -1.21 -2.48
N GLU A 101 -20.36 -1.82 -1.81
CA GLU A 101 -20.77 -1.40 -0.48
C GLU A 101 -19.68 -1.71 0.56
N THR A 102 -19.48 -0.77 1.48
CA THR A 102 -18.50 -0.88 2.57
C THR A 102 -19.21 -1.23 3.88
N SER A 103 -18.52 -1.97 4.75
CA SER A 103 -19.04 -2.38 6.07
C SER A 103 -18.68 -1.42 7.21
N MET A 104 -17.82 -0.42 6.95
CA MET A 104 -17.39 0.54 7.97
C MET A 104 -18.54 1.46 8.39
N GLN A 105 -18.67 1.70 9.70
CA GLN A 105 -19.60 2.63 10.32
C GLN A 105 -18.84 3.79 10.99
N GLY A 106 -19.58 4.77 11.53
CA GLY A 106 -19.01 5.93 12.21
C GLY A 106 -18.87 7.14 11.29
N GLU A 107 -18.66 8.30 11.93
CA GLU A 107 -18.64 9.60 11.25
C GLU A 107 -17.41 9.75 10.34
N ILE A 108 -16.25 9.31 10.82
CA ILE A 108 -14.98 9.33 10.08
C ILE A 108 -14.65 7.92 9.62
N ARG A 109 -14.52 7.72 8.31
CA ARG A 109 -14.17 6.42 7.71
C ARG A 109 -12.92 6.55 6.86
N LEU A 110 -11.93 5.70 7.12
CA LEU A 110 -10.63 5.75 6.45
C LEU A 110 -10.39 4.50 5.62
N PHE A 111 -10.38 4.69 4.31
CA PHE A 111 -10.07 3.66 3.33
C PHE A 111 -8.64 3.83 2.84
N ARG A 112 -7.95 2.71 2.61
CA ARG A 112 -6.59 2.68 2.10
C ARG A 112 -6.48 1.68 0.96
N THR A 113 -5.71 2.04 -0.05
CA THR A 113 -5.36 1.12 -1.14
C THR A 113 -3.90 1.29 -1.53
N HIS A 114 -3.33 0.18 -1.95
CA HIS A 114 -1.97 0.04 -2.47
C HIS A 114 -1.99 -0.22 -3.99
N SER A 115 -3.19 -0.24 -4.60
CA SER A 115 -3.42 -0.57 -6.01
C SER A 115 -3.22 0.60 -6.98
N LEU A 116 -2.95 1.81 -6.49
CA LEU A 116 -2.49 2.93 -7.33
C LEU A 116 -1.01 3.19 -7.05
N SER A 117 -0.20 3.15 -8.11
CA SER A 117 1.18 3.61 -8.05
C SER A 117 1.23 5.13 -7.87
N PRO A 118 2.28 5.70 -7.23
CA PRO A 118 2.36 7.14 -7.04
C PRO A 118 2.21 7.92 -8.35
N GLY A 119 1.32 8.91 -8.36
CA GLY A 119 1.02 9.74 -9.55
C GLY A 119 0.09 9.10 -10.59
N GLN A 120 -0.24 7.81 -10.47
CA GLN A 120 -1.31 7.18 -11.24
C GLN A 120 -2.67 7.69 -10.74
N THR A 121 -3.64 7.89 -11.62
CA THR A 121 -4.96 8.41 -11.23
C THR A 121 -6.08 7.45 -11.60
N TRP A 122 -6.96 7.13 -10.63
CA TRP A 122 -8.28 6.60 -10.92
C TRP A 122 -9.23 7.77 -11.15
N LYS A 123 -9.53 8.04 -12.42
CA LYS A 123 -10.45 9.09 -12.80
C LYS A 123 -11.89 8.67 -12.56
N GLY A 124 -12.72 9.62 -12.13
CA GLY A 124 -14.15 9.36 -12.00
C GLY A 124 -14.53 8.39 -10.87
N TYR A 125 -13.70 8.29 -9.83
CA TYR A 125 -13.96 7.46 -8.67
C TYR A 125 -15.21 7.94 -7.93
N THR A 126 -16.23 7.10 -7.88
CA THR A 126 -17.57 7.41 -7.39
C THR A 126 -17.72 6.97 -5.94
N VAL A 127 -18.17 7.90 -5.11
CA VAL A 127 -18.53 7.72 -3.70
C VAL A 127 -20.01 8.01 -3.55
N GLU A 128 -20.77 7.02 -3.11
CA GLU A 128 -22.20 7.16 -2.84
C GLU A 128 -22.45 6.98 -1.35
N VAL A 129 -23.27 7.86 -0.80
CA VAL A 129 -23.65 7.87 0.62
C VAL A 129 -25.16 7.89 0.69
N GLN A 130 -25.73 6.91 1.38
CA GLN A 130 -27.17 6.81 1.65
C GLN A 130 -27.40 6.79 3.16
N HIS A 131 -28.38 7.52 3.66
CA HIS A 131 -28.71 7.56 5.08
C HIS A 131 -30.23 7.62 5.25
N GLN A 132 -30.77 6.77 6.14
CA GLN A 132 -32.17 6.86 6.52
C GLN A 132 -32.32 7.90 7.61
N LYS A 133 -33.18 8.90 7.40
CA LYS A 133 -33.54 9.89 8.41
C LYS A 133 -35.04 10.16 8.34
N ASP A 134 -35.73 10.00 9.46
CA ASP A 134 -37.18 10.24 9.58
C ASP A 134 -38.02 9.47 8.54
N GLY A 135 -37.65 8.20 8.27
CA GLY A 135 -38.31 7.35 7.28
C GLY A 135 -38.05 7.74 5.82
N LYS A 136 -37.16 8.73 5.57
CA LYS A 136 -36.75 9.14 4.23
C LYS A 136 -35.31 8.71 3.95
N THR A 137 -35.08 8.23 2.73
CA THR A 137 -33.74 7.97 2.23
C THR A 137 -33.13 9.26 1.70
N LEU A 138 -32.07 9.72 2.36
CA LEU A 138 -31.22 10.80 1.89
C LEU A 138 -30.04 10.18 1.14
N SER A 139 -29.66 10.75 0.00
CA SER A 139 -28.57 10.21 -0.83
C SER A 139 -27.69 11.30 -1.40
N SER A 140 -26.39 11.03 -1.55
CA SER A 140 -25.47 11.88 -2.29
C SER A 140 -24.45 11.03 -3.03
N ARG A 141 -24.11 11.46 -4.25
CA ARG A 141 -23.08 10.86 -5.09
C ARG A 141 -22.05 11.94 -5.41
N VAL A 142 -20.78 11.61 -5.18
CA VAL A 142 -19.64 12.47 -5.52
C VAL A 142 -18.69 11.68 -6.40
N THR A 143 -18.09 12.35 -7.37
CA THR A 143 -17.10 11.78 -8.27
C THR A 143 -15.80 12.56 -8.09
N ILE A 144 -14.69 11.87 -7.82
CA ILE A 144 -13.37 12.45 -7.62
C ILE A 144 -12.32 11.73 -8.47
N ASP A 145 -11.17 12.37 -8.66
CA ASP A 145 -9.98 11.70 -9.15
C ASP A 145 -9.12 11.29 -7.94
N LEU A 146 -8.92 9.99 -7.75
CA LEU A 146 -8.02 9.48 -6.71
C LEU A 146 -6.61 9.36 -7.27
N VAL A 147 -5.67 10.11 -6.72
CA VAL A 147 -4.26 10.07 -7.11
C VAL A 147 -3.45 9.14 -6.20
N GLY A 148 -2.70 8.25 -6.83
CA GLY A 148 -1.80 7.30 -6.21
C GLY A 148 -0.84 7.95 -5.23
N GLY A 149 -0.82 7.43 -4.00
CA GLY A 149 0.08 7.90 -2.96
C GLY A 149 -0.32 9.20 -2.26
N GLN A 150 -1.49 9.75 -2.57
CA GLN A 150 -2.01 10.95 -1.91
C GLN A 150 -3.08 10.60 -0.88
N ALA A 151 -3.26 11.51 0.07
CA ALA A 151 -4.37 11.50 1.01
C ALA A 151 -5.49 12.40 0.50
N HIS A 152 -6.69 11.85 0.38
CA HIS A 152 -7.90 12.56 0.00
C HIS A 152 -8.83 12.59 1.20
N ARG A 153 -9.52 13.71 1.38
CA ARG A 153 -10.55 13.87 2.41
C ARG A 153 -11.80 14.46 1.77
N LEU A 154 -12.95 13.85 2.05
CA LEU A 154 -14.25 14.35 1.61
C LEU A 154 -15.20 14.47 2.79
N ILE A 155 -15.91 15.59 2.83
CA ILE A 155 -17.08 15.80 3.69
C ILE A 155 -18.30 15.70 2.78
N ILE A 156 -19.14 14.69 2.99
CA ILE A 156 -20.28 14.42 2.11
C ILE A 156 -21.59 14.59 2.90
N PRO A 157 -22.27 15.74 2.79
CA PRO A 157 -23.58 15.90 3.38
C PRO A 157 -24.60 15.06 2.62
N VAL A 158 -25.45 14.32 3.35
CA VAL A 158 -26.60 13.64 2.76
C VAL A 158 -27.75 14.64 2.54
N ARG A 159 -28.35 14.60 1.35
CA ARG A 159 -29.43 15.51 0.94
C ARG A 159 -30.63 14.71 0.44
N PRO A 160 -31.85 15.26 0.53
CA PRO A 160 -33.01 14.65 -0.12
C PRO A 160 -32.76 14.52 -1.64
N PRO A 161 -33.32 13.49 -2.30
CA PRO A 161 -33.24 13.39 -3.74
C PRO A 161 -33.86 14.63 -4.40
N SER A 162 -33.12 15.26 -5.32
CA SER A 162 -33.64 16.35 -6.13
C SER A 162 -34.75 15.79 -7.04
N ILE A 163 -35.99 16.20 -6.80
CA ILE A 163 -37.10 15.90 -7.73
C ILE A 163 -36.84 16.75 -8.98
N VAL A 164 -36.42 16.12 -10.07
CA VAL A 164 -36.47 16.76 -11.39
C VAL A 164 -37.94 16.79 -11.80
N GLN A 165 -38.61 17.92 -11.55
CA GLN A 165 -39.90 18.19 -12.18
C GLN A 165 -39.64 18.50 -13.66
N ASN A 166 -39.86 17.53 -14.54
CA ASN A 166 -40.06 17.82 -15.96
C ASN A 166 -41.38 18.59 -16.08
N ARG A 167 -41.31 19.85 -16.51
CA ARG A 167 -42.46 20.61 -17.02
C ARG A 167 -42.74 20.23 -18.46
#